data_AF-A0A947P3L4-F1
#
_entry.id   AF-A0A947P3L4-F1
#
_cell.length_a   1.000
_cell.length_b   1.000
_cell.length_c   1.000
_cell.angle_alpha   90.00
_cell.angle_beta   90.00
_cell.angle_gamma   90.00
#
_symmetry.space_group_name_H-M   'P 1'
#
loop_
_entity.id
_entity.type
_entity.pdbx_description
1 polymer ?
#
loop_
_entity_poly.entity_id
_entity_poly.type
_entity_poly.pdbx_seq_one_letter_code
_entity_poly.pdbx_strand_id
1 'polypeptide(L)'
;MSLQESIQADLKVSMKAKTEARTSALRVLIGEFQRQPGKELSDQDVQGIIKKLIKSEQETLARSGGQSSDYLVVLESYLPRPVDEDEIRRWIGENLDLAGFGNKIQAMKPIMAHFEGAADGNLVRRILESL
;
A
#
# COMPACT_ATOMS: atom_id res chain seq x y z
N MET A 1 14.30 4.50 10.62
CA MET A 1 13.13 3.86 11.24
C MET A 1 12.38 3.15 10.15
N SER A 2 11.90 1.94 10.42
CA SER A 2 10.96 1.25 9.53
C SER A 2 9.60 1.96 9.50
N LEU A 3 8.75 1.58 8.55
CA LEU A 3 7.38 2.10 8.49
C LEU A 3 6.58 1.73 9.74
N GLN A 4 6.76 0.51 10.26
CA GLN A 4 6.13 0.07 11.52
C GLN A 4 6.54 0.96 12.70
N GLU A 5 7.84 1.23 12.85
CA GLU A 5 8.35 2.09 13.92
C GLU A 5 7.81 3.51 13.79
N SER A 6 7.72 4.03 12.55
CA SER A 6 7.18 5.37 12.27
C SER A 6 5.72 5.49 12.69
N ILE A 7 4.89 4.50 12.37
CA ILE A 7 3.49 4.45 12.79
C ILE A 7 3.36 4.36 14.32
N GLN A 8 4.23 3.60 15.00
CA GLN A 8 4.26 3.52 16.46
C GLN A 8 4.66 4.85 17.12
N ALA A 9 5.63 5.55 16.55
CA ALA A 9 6.05 6.87 17.02
C ALA A 9 4.93 7.90 16.82
N ASP A 10 4.29 7.90 15.66
CA ASP A 10 3.18 8.78 15.32
C ASP A 10 1.97 8.60 16.22
N LEU A 11 1.69 7.38 16.68
CA LEU A 11 0.62 7.15 17.65
C LEU A 11 0.89 7.89 18.96
N LYS A 12 2.14 7.92 19.44
CA LYS A 12 2.51 8.66 20.65
C LYS A 12 2.34 10.18 20.44
N VAL A 13 2.69 10.67 19.24
CA VAL A 13 2.53 12.08 18.88
C VAL A 13 1.04 12.45 18.79
N SER A 14 0.23 11.63 18.10
CA SER A 14 -1.20 11.86 17.90
C SER A 14 -1.96 11.89 19.23
N MET A 15 -1.59 11.02 20.18
CA MET A 15 -2.16 10.99 21.52
C MET A 15 -1.86 12.27 22.32
N LYS A 16 -0.63 12.79 22.23
CA LYS A 16 -0.25 14.06 22.90
C LYS A 16 -0.95 15.26 22.26
N ALA A 17 -1.06 15.26 20.93
CA ALA A 17 -1.73 16.30 20.15
C ALA A 17 -3.26 16.22 20.22
N LYS A 18 -3.82 15.16 20.82
CA LYS A 18 -5.27 14.89 20.93
C LYS A 18 -5.98 14.88 19.57
N THR A 19 -5.31 14.38 18.53
CA THR A 19 -5.91 14.20 17.21
C THR A 19 -6.68 12.87 17.20
N GLU A 20 -7.97 12.90 17.55
CA GLU A 20 -8.76 11.69 17.80
C GLU A 20 -8.85 10.77 16.59
N ALA A 21 -9.22 11.28 15.42
CA ALA A 21 -9.36 10.47 14.20
C ALA A 21 -8.04 9.75 13.83
N ARG A 22 -6.92 10.49 13.81
CA ARG A 22 -5.58 9.91 13.59
C ARG A 22 -5.23 8.88 14.66
N THR A 23 -5.47 9.17 15.93
CA THR A 23 -5.17 8.25 17.03
C THR A 23 -5.94 6.94 16.90
N SER A 24 -7.23 7.01 16.56
CA SER A 24 -8.06 5.83 16.33
C SER A 24 -7.55 5.01 15.16
N ALA A 25 -7.23 5.64 14.03
CA ALA A 25 -6.67 4.97 12.85
C ALA A 25 -5.35 4.24 13.16
N LEU A 26 -4.43 4.92 13.85
CA LEU A 26 -3.13 4.35 14.21
C LEU A 26 -3.26 3.18 15.20
N ARG A 27 -4.21 3.23 16.15
CA ARG A 27 -4.48 2.10 17.05
C ARG A 27 -4.95 0.86 16.30
N VAL A 28 -5.79 1.03 15.28
CA VAL A 28 -6.23 -0.08 14.43
C VAL A 28 -5.03 -0.70 13.72
N LEU A 29 -4.16 0.11 13.10
CA LEU A 29 -2.93 -0.38 12.47
C LEU A 29 -2.04 -1.17 13.43
N ILE A 30 -1.76 -0.62 14.61
CA ILE A 30 -0.97 -1.32 15.63
C ILE A 30 -1.62 -2.64 16.05
N GLY A 31 -2.95 -2.66 16.19
CA GLY A 31 -3.69 -3.89 16.47
C GLY A 31 -3.53 -4.95 15.37
N GLU A 32 -3.59 -4.54 14.10
CA GLU A 32 -3.37 -5.46 12.96
C GLU A 32 -1.92 -5.96 12.89
N PHE A 33 -0.95 -5.13 13.26
CA PHE A 33 0.46 -5.55 13.33
C PHE A 33 0.67 -6.60 14.41
N GLN A 34 0.03 -6.45 15.58
CA GLN A 34 0.11 -7.39 16.70
C GLN A 34 -0.53 -8.75 16.41
N ARG A 35 -1.46 -8.82 15.43
CA ARG A 35 -2.08 -10.08 14.99
C ARG A 35 -1.20 -10.88 14.05
N GLN A 36 -0.14 -10.28 13.52
CA GLN A 36 0.79 -11.00 12.66
C GLN A 36 1.67 -11.94 13.50
N PRO A 37 2.11 -13.08 12.94
CA PRO A 37 2.94 -14.04 13.66
C PRO A 37 4.33 -13.48 14.04
N GLY A 38 4.78 -12.39 13.41
CA GLY A 38 6.04 -11.70 13.69
C GLY A 38 5.84 -10.42 14.50
N LYS A 39 6.77 -10.14 15.42
CA LYS A 39 6.80 -8.88 16.19
C LYS A 39 7.30 -7.69 15.36
N GLU A 40 8.19 -7.97 14.42
CA GLU A 40 8.73 -7.01 13.45
C GLU A 40 8.26 -7.41 12.06
N LEU A 41 7.65 -6.45 11.38
CA LEU A 41 7.11 -6.59 10.04
C LEU A 41 8.05 -5.89 9.07
N SER A 42 8.21 -6.49 7.89
CA SER A 42 8.84 -5.76 6.78
C SER A 42 7.95 -4.60 6.35
N ASP A 43 8.53 -3.56 5.76
CA ASP A 43 7.75 -2.44 5.23
C ASP A 43 6.74 -2.91 4.17
N GLN A 44 7.05 -3.97 3.43
CA GLN A 44 6.13 -4.60 2.49
C GLN A 44 4.91 -5.23 3.18
N ASP A 45 5.12 -5.92 4.30
CA ASP A 45 4.02 -6.50 5.08
C ASP A 45 3.14 -5.40 5.68
N VAL A 46 3.75 -4.34 6.21
CA VAL A 46 3.04 -3.17 6.75
C VAL A 46 2.20 -2.50 5.67
N GLN A 47 2.78 -2.20 4.51
CA GLN A 47 2.05 -1.65 3.36
C GLN A 47 0.91 -2.58 2.93
N GLY A 48 1.13 -3.89 2.93
CA GLY A 48 0.11 -4.88 2.61
C GLY A 48 -1.08 -4.84 3.58
N ILE A 49 -0.84 -4.66 4.88
CA ILE A 49 -1.88 -4.49 5.89
C ILE A 49 -2.65 -3.19 5.66
N ILE A 50 -1.94 -2.08 5.44
CA ILE A 50 -2.56 -0.77 5.18
C ILE A 50 -3.47 -0.84 3.94
N LYS A 51 -2.98 -1.42 2.83
CA LYS A 51 -3.76 -1.59 1.59
C LYS A 51 -5.02 -2.43 1.79
N LYS A 52 -4.96 -3.49 2.60
CA LYS A 52 -6.15 -4.30 2.94
C LYS A 52 -7.19 -3.49 3.71
N LEU A 53 -6.75 -2.66 4.67
CA LEU A 53 -7.64 -1.80 5.45
C LEU A 53 -8.26 -0.70 4.60
N ILE A 54 -7.49 -0.05 3.73
CA ILE A 54 -7.97 0.93 2.74
C ILE A 54 -9.08 0.31 1.89
N LYS A 55 -8.84 -0.89 1.32
CA LYS A 55 -9.84 -1.58 0.51
C LYS A 55 -11.13 -1.87 1.30
N SER A 56 -11.01 -2.35 2.53
CA SER A 56 -12.17 -2.64 3.41
C SER A 56 -12.98 -1.37 3.72
N GLU A 57 -12.31 -0.25 3.96
CA GLU A 57 -12.95 1.04 4.21
C GLU A 57 -13.65 1.56 2.95
N GLN A 58 -13.01 1.49 1.79
CA GLN A 58 -13.60 1.87 0.50
C GLN A 58 -14.85 1.03 0.18
N GLU A 59 -14.83 -0.28 0.43
CA GLU A 59 -16.00 -1.14 0.27
C GLU A 59 -17.15 -0.75 1.22
N THR A 60 -16.81 -0.30 2.43
CA THR A 60 -17.79 0.16 3.42
C THR A 60 -18.39 1.50 3.02
N LEU A 61 -17.57 2.45 2.58
CA LEU A 61 -17.99 3.75 2.05
C LEU A 61 -18.88 3.59 0.81
N ALA A 62 -18.51 2.71 -0.12
CA ALA A 62 -19.33 2.44 -1.31
C ALA A 62 -20.73 1.93 -0.96
N ARG A 63 -20.85 1.10 0.09
CA ARG A 63 -22.17 0.61 0.58
C ARG A 63 -23.00 1.70 1.25
N SER A 64 -22.36 2.69 1.87
CA SER A 64 -23.05 3.80 2.56
C SER A 64 -23.23 5.05 1.70
N GLY A 65 -22.72 5.05 0.46
CA GLY A 65 -22.72 6.21 -0.43
C GLY A 65 -21.66 7.26 -0.11
N GLY A 66 -20.71 6.93 0.78
CA GLY A 66 -19.56 7.78 1.11
C GLY A 66 -18.44 7.67 0.07
N GLN A 67 -17.58 8.70 0.01
CA GLN A 67 -16.42 8.72 -0.89
C GLN A 67 -15.07 8.82 -0.16
N SER A 68 -15.07 9.26 1.11
CA SER A 68 -13.86 9.44 1.90
C SER A 68 -14.19 9.39 3.39
N SER A 69 -13.17 9.12 4.20
CA SER A 69 -13.22 9.19 5.67
C SER A 69 -11.86 9.60 6.21
N ASP A 70 -11.81 10.17 7.42
CA ASP A 70 -10.54 10.52 8.08
C ASP A 70 -9.65 9.29 8.26
N TYR A 71 -10.25 8.11 8.45
CA TYR A 71 -9.53 6.84 8.54
C TYR A 71 -8.79 6.54 7.23
N LEU A 72 -9.49 6.64 6.09
CA LEU A 72 -8.92 6.44 4.76
C LEU A 72 -7.75 7.40 4.51
N VAL A 73 -7.94 8.69 4.76
CA VAL A 73 -6.92 9.73 4.58
C VAL A 73 -5.67 9.46 5.43
N VAL A 74 -5.84 9.03 6.67
CA VAL A 74 -4.71 8.70 7.55
C VAL A 74 -3.95 7.49 7.02
N LEU A 75 -4.65 6.43 6.58
CA LEU A 75 -4.00 5.23 6.04
C LEU A 75 -3.22 5.53 4.75
N GLU A 76 -3.81 6.29 3.83
CA GLU A 76 -3.17 6.67 2.56
C GLU A 76 -1.92 7.51 2.78
N SER A 77 -1.85 8.30 3.85
CA SER A 77 -0.65 9.09 4.20
C SER A 77 0.60 8.25 4.52
N TYR A 78 0.44 6.94 4.76
CA TYR A 78 1.55 6.00 5.00
C TYR A 78 1.94 5.17 3.78
N LEU A 79 1.26 5.35 2.65
CA LEU A 79 1.61 4.67 1.41
C LEU A 79 2.33 5.61 0.45
N PRO A 80 3.25 5.09 -0.39
CA PRO A 80 3.74 5.83 -1.54
C PRO A 80 2.57 6.27 -2.44
N ARG A 81 2.76 7.37 -3.16
CA ARG A 81 1.79 7.80 -4.19
C ARG A 81 1.54 6.62 -5.14
N PRO A 82 0.27 6.20 -5.35
CA PRO A 82 -0.01 5.15 -6.31
C PRO A 82 0.41 5.61 -7.70
N VAL A 83 1.11 4.72 -8.41
CA VAL A 83 1.40 4.92 -9.84
C VAL A 83 0.24 4.38 -10.67
N ASP A 84 -0.09 5.10 -11.73
CA ASP A 84 -1.16 4.69 -12.63
C ASP A 84 -0.70 3.68 -13.69
N GLU A 85 -1.65 3.17 -14.46
CA GLU A 85 -1.39 2.18 -15.51
C GLU A 85 -0.46 2.73 -16.60
N ASP A 86 -0.60 4.00 -16.99
CA ASP A 86 0.20 4.61 -18.05
C ASP A 86 1.66 4.80 -17.63
N GLU A 87 1.88 5.21 -16.38
CA GLU A 87 3.21 5.29 -15.77
C GLU A 87 3.89 3.92 -15.75
N ILE A 88 3.16 2.86 -15.37
CA ILE A 88 3.68 1.49 -15.38
C ILE A 88 4.01 1.03 -16.80
N ARG A 89 3.08 1.22 -17.76
CA ARG A 89 3.27 0.83 -19.17
C ARG A 89 4.47 1.52 -19.80
N ARG A 90 4.60 2.84 -19.59
CA ARG A 90 5.74 3.63 -20.08
C ARG A 90 7.05 3.08 -19.53
N TRP A 91 7.12 2.86 -18.21
CA TRP A 91 8.33 2.33 -17.60
C TRP A 91 8.71 0.95 -18.14
N ILE A 92 7.74 0.05 -18.31
CA ILE A 92 7.97 -1.28 -18.92
C ILE A 92 8.59 -1.14 -20.30
N GLY A 93 8.00 -0.32 -21.18
CA GLY A 93 8.49 -0.15 -22.56
C GLY A 93 9.88 0.50 -22.65
N GLU A 94 10.22 1.37 -21.71
CA GLU A 94 11.52 2.05 -21.66
C GLU A 94 12.63 1.21 -21.03
N ASN A 95 12.29 0.32 -20.08
CA ASN A 95 13.29 -0.30 -19.19
C ASN A 95 13.36 -1.83 -19.29
N LEU A 96 12.38 -2.50 -19.90
CA LEU A 96 12.33 -3.96 -19.97
C LEU A 96 12.21 -4.47 -21.41
N ASP A 97 13.13 -5.35 -21.78
CA ASP A 97 12.94 -6.23 -22.94
C ASP A 97 12.12 -7.46 -22.52
N LEU A 98 10.81 -7.41 -22.76
CA LEU A 98 9.91 -8.51 -22.42
C LEU A 98 10.22 -9.81 -23.18
N ALA A 99 10.87 -9.74 -24.35
CA ALA A 99 11.25 -10.93 -25.12
C ALA A 99 12.40 -11.73 -24.46
N GLY A 100 13.17 -11.08 -23.59
CA GLY A 100 14.22 -11.72 -22.80
C GLY A 100 13.70 -12.60 -21.66
N PHE A 101 12.40 -12.54 -21.34
CA PHE A 101 11.78 -13.37 -20.32
C PHE A 101 11.13 -14.61 -20.93
N GLY A 102 11.29 -15.77 -20.30
CA GLY A 102 10.60 -16.99 -20.73
C GLY A 102 9.07 -16.91 -20.57
N ASN A 103 8.60 -16.00 -19.70
CA ASN A 103 7.20 -15.62 -19.55
C ASN A 103 7.14 -14.15 -19.09
N LYS A 104 6.27 -13.33 -19.70
CA LYS A 104 6.05 -11.92 -19.34
C LYS A 104 5.74 -11.71 -17.86
N ILE A 105 5.08 -12.66 -17.19
CA ILE A 105 4.81 -12.58 -15.73
C ILE A 105 6.10 -12.53 -14.89
N GLN A 106 7.24 -13.02 -15.39
CA GLN A 106 8.52 -12.92 -14.70
C GLN A 106 9.01 -11.46 -14.57
N ALA A 107 8.53 -10.56 -15.42
CA ALA A 107 8.80 -9.13 -15.33
C ALA A 107 8.14 -8.46 -14.10
N MET A 108 7.22 -9.14 -13.40
CA MET A 108 6.62 -8.60 -12.17
C MET A 108 7.68 -8.22 -11.13
N LYS A 109 8.72 -9.04 -10.94
CA LYS A 109 9.74 -8.78 -9.91
C LYS A 109 10.47 -7.44 -10.11
N PRO A 110 11.07 -7.15 -11.28
CA PRO A 110 11.72 -5.86 -11.50
C PRO A 110 10.74 -4.67 -11.48
N ILE A 111 9.50 -4.83 -11.97
CA ILE A 111 8.48 -3.76 -11.92
C ILE A 111 8.12 -3.41 -10.48
N MET A 112 7.77 -4.42 -9.68
CA MET A 112 7.39 -4.21 -8.28
C MET A 112 8.54 -3.67 -7.43
N ALA A 113 9.78 -4.06 -7.75
CA ALA A 113 10.97 -3.52 -7.13
C ALA A 113 11.19 -2.05 -7.47
N HIS A 114 10.99 -1.63 -8.73
CA HIS A 114 11.14 -0.23 -9.14
C HIS A 114 10.11 0.69 -8.46
N PHE A 115 8.86 0.25 -8.39
CA PHE A 115 7.78 1.07 -7.83
C PHE A 115 7.67 0.97 -6.30
N GLU A 116 8.48 0.14 -5.63
CA GLU A 116 8.59 0.06 -4.16
C GLU A 116 7.25 0.07 -3.39
N GLY A 117 6.26 -0.64 -3.92
CA GLY A 117 4.93 -0.73 -3.32
C GLY A 117 3.93 0.38 -3.73
N ALA A 118 4.33 1.34 -4.56
CA ALA A 118 3.42 2.26 -5.24
C ALA A 118 2.54 1.58 -6.30
N ALA A 119 3.04 0.50 -6.90
CA ALA A 119 2.29 -0.27 -7.89
C ALA A 119 1.36 -1.30 -7.23
N ASP A 120 0.17 -1.48 -7.81
CA ASP A 120 -0.71 -2.60 -7.49
C ASP A 120 -0.31 -3.85 -8.29
N GLY A 121 -0.05 -4.95 -7.60
CA GLY A 121 0.42 -6.18 -8.26
C GLY A 121 -0.59 -6.81 -9.20
N ASN A 122 -1.90 -6.65 -8.96
CA ASN A 122 -2.93 -7.15 -9.87
C ASN A 122 -3.01 -6.29 -11.14
N LEU A 123 -2.84 -4.98 -10.99
CA LEU A 123 -2.74 -4.06 -12.12
C LEU A 123 -1.51 -4.38 -12.98
N VAL A 124 -0.33 -4.50 -12.36
CA VAL A 124 0.91 -4.88 -13.07
C VAL A 124 0.73 -6.21 -13.81
N ARG A 125 0.14 -7.20 -13.16
CA ARG A 125 -0.14 -8.50 -13.78
C ARG A 125 -1.06 -8.35 -15.01
N ARG A 126 -2.17 -7.61 -14.88
CA ARG A 126 -3.10 -7.36 -15.99
C ARG A 126 -2.41 -6.65 -17.16
N ILE A 127 -1.56 -5.67 -16.88
CA ILE A 127 -0.78 -4.96 -17.91
C ILE A 127 0.10 -5.97 -18.66
N LEU A 128 0.86 -6.81 -17.94
CA LEU A 128 1.74 -7.81 -18.54
C LEU A 128 1.01 -8.88 -19.36
N GLU A 129 -0.21 -9.25 -18.95
CA GLU A 129 -1.07 -10.19 -19.71
C GLU A 129 -1.64 -9.55 -20.99
N SER A 130 -1.73 -8.22 -21.04
CA SER A 130 -2.23 -7.45 -22.20
C SER A 130 -1.16 -7.04 -23.21
N LEU A 131 0.12 -7.05 -22.79
CA LEU A 131 1.28 -6.78 -23.65
C LEU A 131 1.70 -8.05 -24.38
#